data_AF-A0A4Z0H5P4-F1
#
_entry.id   AF-A0A4Z0H5P4-F1
#
_cell.length_a   1.000
_cell.length_b   1.000
_cell.length_c   1.000
_cell.angle_alpha   90.00
_cell.angle_beta   90.00
_cell.angle_gamma   90.00
#
_symmetry.space_group_name_H-M   'P 1'
#
loop_
_entity.id
_entity.type
_entity.pdbx_description
1 polymer ?
#
loop_
_entity_poly.entity_id
_entity_poly.type
_entity_poly.pdbx_seq_one_letter_code
_entity_poly.pdbx_strand_id
1 'polypeptide(L)'
;MQKCIRVLIMVSLLISVFPISVLGQEKGDLVESSKSAILLEKNSGMTLYEKDASVELPPASMTKIMTLLLIMEELEKESIKMDEMIRISEHAASMGGSQIFLEAGEEMSVEDLLKGIAVASGNDASVAMAERIAGTEKAFVEMMNKKVKELGLKHTHFENPTGLPADGHYSTAHDMAVMARELLLHDEVTKFTTIYDDYLRKGQENEFWLVNTNKLIKTYPGMDGLKTGFTREAMYCLTASAKREDLHMIAVVMGAETPKERNADVTSLLDYGFSQYEGVKLHSKDDQLATLRSTRGEPLNVALSPEKDVVVLKKKNEKKGEYETSVEVRNTADLPIEKGKHMGWVKVTRDGQEVAKVRLETSEKVKRASFAKLWERSWRNLTSFQRF
;
A
#
# COMPACT_ATOMS: atom_id res chain seq x y z
N MET A 1 54.74 54.25 -1.71
CA MET A 1 53.94 53.36 -2.59
C MET A 1 53.95 51.89 -2.16
N GLN A 2 55.10 51.24 -1.96
CA GLN A 2 55.15 49.79 -1.65
C GLN A 2 54.51 49.39 -0.31
N LYS A 3 54.53 50.24 0.72
CA LYS A 3 53.84 49.97 1.99
C LYS A 3 52.30 50.03 1.88
N CYS A 4 51.77 50.95 1.08
CA CYS A 4 50.31 51.06 0.86
C CYS A 4 49.78 49.87 0.03
N ILE A 5 50.56 49.37 -0.93
CA ILE A 5 50.20 48.19 -1.74
C ILE A 5 50.15 46.92 -0.88
N ARG A 6 51.07 46.76 0.07
CA ARG A 6 51.06 45.60 1.00
C ARG A 6 49.87 45.61 1.95
N VAL A 7 49.45 46.78 2.44
CA VAL A 7 48.24 46.90 3.28
C VAL A 7 46.98 46.62 2.46
N LEU A 8 46.91 47.08 1.19
CA LEU A 8 45.78 46.79 0.30
C LEU A 8 45.66 45.30 -0.05
N ILE A 9 46.78 44.61 -0.31
CA ILE A 9 46.78 43.17 -0.58
C ILE A 9 46.45 42.35 0.68
N MET A 10 46.89 42.80 1.86
CA MET A 10 46.57 42.12 3.12
C MET A 10 45.10 42.30 3.52
N VAL A 11 44.49 43.45 3.21
CA VAL A 11 43.06 43.69 3.39
C VAL A 11 42.21 42.93 2.36
N SER A 12 42.67 42.78 1.11
CA SER A 12 41.94 41.98 0.11
C SER A 12 41.98 40.48 0.42
N LEU A 13 43.07 39.98 1.02
CA LEU A 13 43.17 38.57 1.45
C LEU A 13 42.42 38.27 2.76
N LEU A 14 42.11 39.28 3.58
CA LEU A 14 41.30 39.12 4.79
C LEU A 14 39.79 39.14 4.50
N ILE A 15 39.36 39.71 3.38
CA ILE A 15 37.95 39.72 2.95
C ILE A 15 37.55 38.40 2.27
N SER A 16 38.50 37.61 1.75
CA SER A 16 38.24 36.34 1.06
C SER A 16 38.06 35.11 1.96
N VAL A 17 38.04 35.27 3.29
CA VAL A 17 37.94 34.14 4.24
C VAL A 17 36.69 34.21 5.13
N PHE A 18 35.73 35.09 4.82
CA PHE A 18 34.41 34.96 5.43
C PHE A 18 33.70 33.80 4.74
N PRO A 19 33.36 32.70 5.46
CA PRO A 19 32.44 31.73 4.92
C PRO A 19 31.15 32.49 4.65
N ILE A 20 30.83 32.69 3.37
CA ILE A 20 29.48 33.02 2.97
C ILE A 20 28.69 31.83 3.46
N SER A 21 28.04 32.01 4.61
CA SER A 21 26.97 31.14 5.04
C SER A 21 25.93 31.34 3.95
N VAL A 22 25.94 30.44 2.96
CA VAL A 22 24.78 30.23 2.11
C VAL A 22 23.71 29.76 3.08
N LEU A 23 22.96 30.72 3.62
CA LEU A 23 21.64 30.48 4.11
C LEU A 23 20.93 29.85 2.92
N GLY A 24 20.83 28.51 2.96
CA GLY A 24 20.05 27.76 2.00
C GLY A 24 18.70 28.44 1.94
N GLN A 25 18.46 29.05 0.78
CA GLN A 25 17.21 29.69 0.45
C GLN A 25 16.08 28.73 0.83
N GLU A 26 15.09 29.26 1.54
CA GLU A 26 13.98 28.51 2.14
C GLU A 26 13.55 27.35 1.26
N LYS A 27 13.47 26.15 1.85
CA LYS A 27 12.83 25.00 1.20
C LYS A 27 11.45 25.46 0.74
N GLY A 28 11.29 25.66 -0.58
CA GLY A 28 9.97 25.72 -1.19
C GLY A 28 9.16 24.51 -0.73
N ASP A 29 7.86 24.72 -0.55
CA ASP A 29 6.98 23.64 -0.14
C ASP A 29 7.11 22.48 -1.15
N LEU A 30 7.29 21.24 -0.68
CA LEU A 30 7.53 20.09 -1.58
C LEU A 30 6.37 19.86 -2.56
N VAL A 31 5.20 20.41 -2.21
CA VAL A 31 3.94 20.35 -2.95
C VAL A 31 3.40 21.77 -3.07
N GLU A 32 3.54 22.37 -4.24
CA GLU A 32 3.10 23.75 -4.48
C GLU A 32 1.69 23.79 -5.06
N SER A 33 1.34 22.84 -5.92
CA SER A 33 0.16 22.96 -6.79
C SER A 33 -1.08 22.22 -6.28
N SER A 34 -0.90 21.19 -5.48
CA SER A 34 -2.01 20.39 -4.94
C SER A 34 -2.57 20.98 -3.65
N LYS A 35 -3.89 20.86 -3.47
CA LYS A 35 -4.63 21.31 -2.28
C LYS A 35 -4.28 20.50 -1.04
N SER A 36 -4.06 19.20 -1.22
CA SER A 36 -3.66 18.30 -0.14
C SER A 36 -2.69 17.26 -0.64
N ALA A 37 -1.77 16.85 0.22
CA ALA A 37 -0.80 15.80 -0.05
C ALA A 37 -0.33 15.06 1.20
N ILE A 38 0.13 13.83 1.01
CA ILE A 38 0.82 13.05 2.02
C ILE A 38 1.86 12.12 1.36
N LEU A 39 2.98 11.91 2.05
CA LEU A 39 3.95 10.86 1.74
C LEU A 39 4.09 9.94 2.94
N LEU A 40 3.94 8.64 2.71
CA LEU A 40 4.00 7.60 3.73
C LEU A 40 4.87 6.44 3.26
N GLU A 41 5.62 5.82 4.18
CA GLU A 41 6.29 4.54 3.89
C GLU A 41 5.37 3.37 4.28
N LYS A 42 5.11 2.47 3.33
CA LYS A 42 4.10 1.41 3.41
C LYS A 42 4.31 0.48 4.61
N ASN A 43 5.53 0.04 4.87
CA ASN A 43 5.78 -1.03 5.84
C ASN A 43 5.71 -0.56 7.29
N SER A 44 6.35 0.56 7.60
CA SER A 44 6.35 1.20 8.91
C SER A 44 5.06 1.97 9.18
N GLY A 45 4.38 2.46 8.14
CA GLY A 45 3.25 3.38 8.27
C GLY A 45 3.66 4.80 8.65
N MET A 46 4.96 5.12 8.62
CA MET A 46 5.47 6.43 9.00
C MET A 46 5.13 7.48 7.94
N THR A 47 4.45 8.55 8.37
CA THR A 47 4.25 9.75 7.56
C THR A 47 5.55 10.55 7.49
N LEU A 48 5.99 10.85 6.28
CA LEU A 48 7.25 11.56 5.99
C LEU A 48 7.03 13.02 5.59
N TYR A 49 5.85 13.32 5.04
CA TYR A 49 5.40 14.65 4.70
C TYR A 49 3.87 14.68 4.67
N GLU A 50 3.29 15.80 5.08
CA GLU A 50 1.85 16.06 4.97
C GLU A 50 1.60 17.53 4.67
N LYS A 51 0.57 17.80 3.85
CA LYS A 51 0.01 19.13 3.57
C LYS A 51 -1.49 18.98 3.54
N ASP A 52 -2.19 19.58 4.51
CA ASP A 52 -3.66 19.53 4.60
C ASP A 52 -4.22 18.10 4.44
N ALA A 53 -3.50 17.10 4.96
CA ALA A 53 -3.75 15.69 4.63
C ALA A 53 -5.09 15.15 5.17
N SER A 54 -5.74 15.88 6.08
CA SER A 54 -7.05 15.55 6.67
C SER A 54 -8.20 16.37 6.08
N VAL A 55 -7.96 17.21 5.06
CA VAL A 55 -9.04 17.97 4.41
C VAL A 55 -9.87 17.04 3.53
N GLU A 56 -11.19 17.07 3.75
CA GLU A 56 -12.16 16.31 2.97
C GLU A 56 -12.29 16.91 1.57
N LEU A 57 -12.02 16.09 0.56
CA LEU A 57 -12.06 16.43 -0.85
C LEU A 57 -12.73 15.30 -1.62
N PRO A 58 -13.39 15.59 -2.76
CA PRO A 58 -13.94 14.55 -3.62
C PRO A 58 -12.79 13.69 -4.19
N PRO A 59 -12.79 12.36 -3.99
CA PRO A 59 -11.69 11.48 -4.38
C PRO A 59 -11.68 11.16 -5.88
N ALA A 60 -12.76 11.43 -6.60
CA ALA A 60 -12.96 10.99 -7.98
C ALA A 60 -12.63 9.47 -8.12
N SER A 61 -12.09 9.06 -9.27
CA SER A 61 -11.69 7.67 -9.52
C SER A 61 -10.66 7.06 -8.56
N MET A 62 -10.05 7.82 -7.64
CA MET A 62 -9.27 7.20 -6.55
C MET A 62 -10.14 6.34 -5.62
N THR A 63 -11.46 6.56 -5.63
CA THR A 63 -12.47 5.66 -5.02
C THR A 63 -12.24 4.19 -5.38
N LYS A 64 -11.78 3.92 -6.60
CA LYS A 64 -11.53 2.56 -7.08
C LYS A 64 -10.39 1.84 -6.35
N ILE A 65 -9.61 2.53 -5.52
CA ILE A 65 -8.68 1.88 -4.58
C ILE A 65 -9.46 1.00 -3.60
N MET A 66 -10.56 1.50 -3.04
CA MET A 66 -11.44 0.72 -2.17
C MET A 66 -12.14 -0.41 -2.95
N THR A 67 -12.58 -0.13 -4.18
CA THR A 67 -13.18 -1.16 -5.05
C THR A 67 -12.19 -2.30 -5.33
N LEU A 68 -10.94 -1.98 -5.71
CA LEU A 68 -9.88 -2.96 -5.92
C LEU A 68 -9.56 -3.72 -4.63
N LEU A 69 -9.52 -3.04 -3.47
CA LEU A 69 -9.27 -3.68 -2.18
C LEU A 69 -10.32 -4.76 -1.88
N LEU A 70 -11.61 -4.43 -2.03
CA LEU A 70 -12.66 -5.42 -1.80
C LEU A 70 -12.61 -6.57 -2.82
N ILE A 71 -12.29 -6.30 -4.09
CA ILE A 71 -12.13 -7.38 -5.08
C ILE A 71 -10.97 -8.32 -4.69
N MET A 72 -9.82 -7.77 -4.26
CA MET A 72 -8.67 -8.57 -3.82
C MET A 72 -9.00 -9.41 -2.59
N GLU A 73 -9.72 -8.85 -1.61
CA GLU A 73 -10.18 -9.62 -0.43
C GLU A 73 -11.12 -10.78 -0.82
N GLU A 74 -12.00 -10.58 -1.80
CA GLU A 74 -12.91 -11.62 -2.27
C GLU A 74 -12.19 -12.72 -3.08
N LEU A 75 -11.16 -12.36 -3.85
CA LEU A 75 -10.27 -13.32 -4.50
C LEU A 75 -9.52 -14.18 -3.47
N GLU A 76 -8.98 -13.58 -2.41
CA GLU A 76 -8.27 -14.30 -1.34
C GLU A 76 -9.18 -15.21 -0.51
N LYS A 77 -10.46 -14.84 -0.37
CA LYS A 77 -11.50 -15.69 0.23
C LYS A 77 -12.00 -16.79 -0.70
N GLU A 78 -11.53 -16.81 -1.95
CA GLU A 78 -11.98 -17.71 -3.01
C GLU A 78 -13.50 -17.61 -3.30
N SER A 79 -14.14 -16.46 -3.00
CA SER A 79 -15.56 -16.22 -3.29
C SER A 79 -15.82 -15.82 -4.76
N ILE A 80 -14.77 -15.36 -5.43
CA ILE A 80 -14.65 -15.14 -6.87
C ILE A 80 -13.31 -15.69 -7.36
N LYS A 81 -13.20 -15.96 -8.67
CA LYS A 81 -11.96 -16.44 -9.30
C LYS A 81 -11.59 -15.61 -10.51
N MET A 82 -10.30 -15.51 -10.83
CA MET A 82 -9.80 -14.71 -11.97
C MET A 82 -10.43 -15.12 -13.31
N ASP A 83 -10.64 -16.42 -13.52
CA ASP A 83 -11.21 -17.00 -14.73
C ASP A 83 -12.76 -17.04 -14.73
N GLU A 84 -13.39 -16.55 -13.66
CA GLU A 84 -14.85 -16.49 -13.57
C GLU A 84 -15.40 -15.48 -14.58
N MET A 85 -16.33 -15.92 -15.42
CA MET A 85 -17.01 -15.07 -16.39
C MET A 85 -18.20 -14.37 -15.74
N ILE A 86 -18.18 -13.03 -15.76
CA ILE A 86 -19.23 -12.18 -15.20
C ILE A 86 -20.09 -11.67 -16.35
N ARG A 87 -21.39 -11.95 -16.27
CA ARG A 87 -22.37 -11.42 -17.22
C ARG A 87 -22.71 -9.97 -16.86
N ILE A 88 -22.51 -9.07 -17.81
CA ILE A 88 -22.66 -7.63 -17.60
C ILE A 88 -24.13 -7.22 -17.59
N SER A 89 -24.54 -6.46 -16.58
CA SER A 89 -25.90 -5.92 -16.46
C SER A 89 -26.12 -4.71 -17.37
N GLU A 90 -27.38 -4.40 -17.66
CA GLU A 90 -27.73 -3.14 -18.34
C GLU A 90 -27.25 -1.92 -17.56
N HIS A 91 -27.31 -1.97 -16.22
CA HIS A 91 -26.85 -0.88 -15.35
C HIS A 91 -25.35 -0.64 -15.49
N ALA A 92 -24.53 -1.69 -15.37
CA ALA A 92 -23.08 -1.60 -15.55
C ALA A 92 -22.70 -1.11 -16.96
N ALA A 93 -23.36 -1.61 -18.00
CA ALA A 93 -23.12 -1.18 -19.38
C ALA A 93 -23.56 0.28 -19.63
N SER A 94 -24.54 0.79 -18.88
CA SER A 94 -25.06 2.16 -19.01
C SER A 94 -24.20 3.24 -18.34
N MET A 95 -23.17 2.83 -17.59
CA MET A 95 -22.29 3.77 -16.88
C MET A 95 -21.69 4.80 -17.84
N GLY A 96 -21.44 6.01 -17.35
CA GLY A 96 -20.71 7.04 -18.11
C GLY A 96 -19.29 7.23 -17.58
N GLY A 97 -18.57 8.21 -18.13
CA GLY A 97 -17.21 8.56 -17.69
C GLY A 97 -16.13 7.67 -18.33
N SER A 98 -15.14 7.25 -17.55
CA SER A 98 -14.12 6.30 -18.02
C SER A 98 -14.74 4.91 -18.12
N GLN A 99 -14.64 4.28 -19.29
CA GLN A 99 -15.27 2.98 -19.57
C GLN A 99 -14.33 2.09 -20.38
N ILE A 100 -14.59 0.80 -20.32
CA ILE A 100 -14.03 -0.20 -21.25
C ILE A 100 -15.08 -0.65 -22.28
N PHE A 101 -16.23 0.05 -22.31
CA PHE A 101 -17.34 -0.13 -23.23
C PHE A 101 -17.90 -1.54 -23.20
N LEU A 102 -18.24 -2.02 -21.99
CA LEU A 102 -18.97 -3.27 -21.83
C LEU A 102 -20.39 -3.19 -22.42
N GLU A 103 -20.84 -4.26 -23.06
CA GLU A 103 -22.21 -4.38 -23.57
C GLU A 103 -23.10 -5.17 -22.62
N ALA A 104 -24.39 -4.81 -22.54
CA ALA A 104 -25.35 -5.53 -21.71
C ALA A 104 -25.48 -6.98 -22.19
N GLY A 105 -25.27 -7.94 -21.28
CA GLY A 105 -25.28 -9.36 -21.56
C GLY A 105 -23.97 -9.94 -22.10
N GLU A 106 -22.95 -9.12 -22.39
CA GLU A 106 -21.57 -9.57 -22.61
C GLU A 106 -21.08 -10.35 -21.37
N GLU A 107 -20.14 -11.28 -21.56
CA GLU A 107 -19.44 -11.94 -20.47
C GLU A 107 -17.97 -11.55 -20.50
N MET A 108 -17.43 -11.12 -19.36
CA MET A 108 -16.01 -10.78 -19.21
C MET A 108 -15.43 -11.44 -17.96
N SER A 109 -14.19 -11.91 -18.03
CA SER A 109 -13.54 -12.52 -16.88
C SER A 109 -13.27 -11.50 -15.77
N VAL A 110 -13.23 -11.95 -14.52
CA VAL A 110 -12.80 -11.12 -13.37
C VAL A 110 -11.42 -10.50 -13.62
N GLU A 111 -10.49 -11.25 -14.23
CA GLU A 111 -9.16 -10.75 -14.58
C GLU A 111 -9.22 -9.54 -15.54
N ASP A 112 -10.03 -9.62 -16.60
CA ASP A 112 -10.16 -8.53 -17.58
C ASP A 112 -10.94 -7.33 -17.00
N LEU A 113 -11.94 -7.58 -16.15
CA LEU A 113 -12.63 -6.51 -15.41
C LEU A 113 -11.67 -5.78 -14.46
N LEU A 114 -10.87 -6.52 -13.69
CA LEU A 114 -9.82 -5.96 -12.82
C LEU A 114 -8.81 -5.14 -13.61
N LYS A 115 -8.35 -5.64 -14.75
CA LYS A 115 -7.47 -4.92 -15.66
C LYS A 115 -8.12 -3.63 -16.16
N GLY A 116 -9.40 -3.67 -16.54
CA GLY A 116 -10.17 -2.49 -16.93
C GLY A 116 -10.28 -1.44 -15.82
N ILE A 117 -10.51 -1.85 -14.57
CA ILE A 117 -10.57 -0.97 -13.39
C ILE A 117 -9.20 -0.35 -13.10
N ALA A 118 -8.13 -1.16 -13.07
CA ALA A 118 -6.80 -0.71 -12.70
C ALA A 118 -6.16 0.19 -13.77
N VAL A 119 -6.25 -0.21 -15.04
CA VAL A 119 -5.54 0.46 -16.15
C VAL A 119 -6.36 1.62 -16.71
N ALA A 120 -7.56 1.34 -17.22
CA ALA A 120 -8.41 2.32 -17.89
C ALA A 120 -9.39 3.04 -16.96
N SER A 121 -9.44 2.67 -15.68
CA SER A 121 -10.36 3.26 -14.71
C SER A 121 -11.85 3.04 -15.04
N GLY A 122 -12.19 1.91 -15.67
CA GLY A 122 -13.54 1.57 -16.14
C GLY A 122 -14.60 1.61 -15.03
N ASN A 123 -15.60 2.48 -15.19
CA ASN A 123 -16.76 2.62 -14.30
C ASN A 123 -17.73 1.45 -14.47
N ASP A 124 -17.97 1.07 -15.72
CA ASP A 124 -18.71 -0.12 -16.13
C ASP A 124 -18.15 -1.39 -15.48
N ALA A 125 -16.84 -1.60 -15.56
CA ALA A 125 -16.18 -2.73 -14.92
C ALA A 125 -16.27 -2.68 -13.38
N SER A 126 -16.18 -1.49 -12.78
CA SER A 126 -16.30 -1.31 -11.33
C SER A 126 -17.70 -1.67 -10.83
N VAL A 127 -18.74 -1.26 -11.56
CA VAL A 127 -20.14 -1.58 -11.22
C VAL A 127 -20.43 -3.06 -11.45
N ALA A 128 -19.95 -3.65 -12.55
CA ALA A 128 -20.12 -5.08 -12.80
C ALA A 128 -19.50 -5.94 -11.67
N MET A 129 -18.29 -5.61 -11.23
CA MET A 129 -17.66 -6.29 -10.09
C MET A 129 -18.40 -6.04 -8.77
N ALA A 130 -18.90 -4.82 -8.54
CA ALA A 130 -19.67 -4.49 -7.35
C ALA A 130 -20.98 -5.31 -7.27
N GLU A 131 -21.71 -5.40 -8.37
CA GLU A 131 -22.92 -6.22 -8.50
C GLU A 131 -22.61 -7.70 -8.33
N ARG A 132 -21.51 -8.20 -8.91
CA ARG A 132 -21.12 -9.59 -8.73
C ARG A 132 -20.80 -9.93 -7.27
N ILE A 133 -20.08 -9.06 -6.57
CA ILE A 133 -19.61 -9.31 -5.21
C ILE A 133 -20.75 -9.18 -4.19
N ALA A 134 -21.54 -8.12 -4.29
CA ALA A 134 -22.52 -7.77 -3.26
C ALA A 134 -23.99 -8.00 -3.69
N GLY A 135 -24.21 -8.45 -4.92
CA GLY A 135 -25.53 -8.59 -5.55
C GLY A 135 -26.10 -7.27 -6.11
N THR A 136 -25.75 -6.12 -5.53
CA THR A 136 -26.16 -4.79 -6.01
C THR A 136 -25.06 -3.76 -5.74
N GLU A 137 -25.02 -2.69 -6.53
CA GLU A 137 -24.10 -1.55 -6.28
C GLU A 137 -24.29 -0.96 -4.88
N LYS A 138 -25.54 -0.80 -4.43
CA LYS A 138 -25.84 -0.27 -3.09
C LYS A 138 -25.25 -1.14 -1.98
N ALA A 139 -25.41 -2.46 -2.05
CA ALA A 139 -24.84 -3.38 -1.06
C ALA A 139 -23.30 -3.33 -1.08
N PHE A 140 -22.70 -3.14 -2.25
CA PHE A 140 -21.25 -2.95 -2.37
C PHE A 140 -20.79 -1.65 -1.69
N VAL A 141 -21.52 -0.55 -1.86
CA VAL A 141 -21.24 0.72 -1.17
C VAL A 141 -21.35 0.56 0.35
N GLU A 142 -22.30 -0.24 0.85
CA GLU A 142 -22.36 -0.61 2.27
C GLU A 142 -21.11 -1.38 2.71
N MET A 143 -20.59 -2.31 1.89
CA MET A 143 -19.30 -2.99 2.15
C MET A 143 -18.12 -2.02 2.16
N MET A 144 -18.06 -1.06 1.22
CA MET A 144 -17.01 -0.04 1.17
C MET A 144 -17.00 0.79 2.46
N ASN A 145 -18.16 1.27 2.90
CA ASN A 145 -18.27 2.07 4.12
C ASN A 145 -18.10 1.23 5.40
N LYS A 146 -18.37 -0.08 5.37
CA LYS A 146 -18.00 -0.99 6.44
C LYS A 146 -16.47 -1.11 6.53
N LYS A 147 -15.78 -1.26 5.40
CA LYS A 147 -14.31 -1.32 5.34
C LYS A 147 -13.67 -0.01 5.83
N VAL A 148 -14.23 1.15 5.49
CA VAL A 148 -13.83 2.46 6.05
C VAL A 148 -13.79 2.42 7.59
N LYS A 149 -14.84 1.90 8.23
CA LYS A 149 -14.91 1.76 9.69
C LYS A 149 -13.90 0.75 10.23
N GLU A 150 -13.72 -0.38 9.55
CA GLU A 150 -12.73 -1.42 9.92
C GLU A 150 -11.30 -0.88 9.89
N LEU A 151 -10.99 -0.02 8.91
CA LEU A 151 -9.69 0.65 8.76
C LEU A 151 -9.54 1.90 9.65
N GLY A 152 -10.61 2.30 10.37
CA GLY A 152 -10.59 3.47 11.26
C GLY A 152 -10.51 4.81 10.54
N LEU A 153 -10.92 4.87 9.27
CA LEU A 153 -10.91 6.08 8.44
C LEU A 153 -12.08 6.98 8.87
N LYS A 154 -11.74 8.17 9.36
CA LYS A 154 -12.73 9.08 9.98
C LYS A 154 -13.30 10.09 8.99
N HIS A 155 -12.62 10.31 7.88
CA HIS A 155 -12.90 11.39 6.95
C HIS A 155 -13.09 10.84 5.52
N THR A 156 -13.76 9.69 5.41
CA THR A 156 -14.09 9.05 4.14
C THR A 156 -15.53 8.55 4.16
N HIS A 157 -16.26 8.85 3.10
CA HIS A 157 -17.56 8.25 2.82
C HIS A 157 -17.71 8.01 1.32
N PHE A 158 -18.21 6.82 0.95
CA PHE A 158 -18.45 6.45 -0.44
C PHE A 158 -19.94 6.36 -0.72
N GLU A 159 -20.37 6.88 -1.86
CA GLU A 159 -21.74 6.80 -2.37
C GLU A 159 -21.86 5.85 -3.58
N ASN A 160 -20.73 5.53 -4.22
CA ASN A 160 -20.66 4.63 -5.38
C ASN A 160 -19.25 4.00 -5.50
N PRO A 161 -19.07 2.89 -6.26
CA PRO A 161 -17.78 2.22 -6.40
C PRO A 161 -16.85 2.87 -7.44
N THR A 162 -17.31 3.94 -8.10
CA THR A 162 -16.62 4.52 -9.26
C THR A 162 -15.90 5.82 -8.92
N GLY A 163 -16.42 6.60 -7.97
CA GLY A 163 -16.00 7.98 -7.72
C GLY A 163 -16.60 9.00 -8.68
N LEU A 164 -17.71 8.68 -9.35
CA LEU A 164 -18.53 9.70 -9.98
C LEU A 164 -19.05 10.67 -8.90
N PRO A 165 -19.20 11.97 -9.22
CA PRO A 165 -19.69 12.96 -8.25
C PRO A 165 -21.04 12.57 -7.66
N ALA A 166 -21.13 12.60 -6.34
CA ALA A 166 -22.34 12.34 -5.57
C ALA A 166 -22.26 13.12 -4.26
N ASP A 167 -23.39 13.63 -3.78
CA ASP A 167 -23.46 14.34 -2.51
C ASP A 167 -23.07 13.40 -1.37
N GLY A 168 -22.14 13.83 -0.52
CA GLY A 168 -21.63 12.99 0.57
C GLY A 168 -20.46 12.07 0.18
N HIS A 169 -19.97 12.11 -1.07
CA HIS A 169 -18.84 11.27 -1.51
C HIS A 169 -17.50 12.00 -1.35
N TYR A 170 -16.76 11.71 -0.28
CA TYR A 170 -15.50 12.39 0.05
C TYR A 170 -14.44 11.47 0.66
N SER A 171 -13.19 11.93 0.63
CA SER A 171 -12.08 11.32 1.35
C SER A 171 -11.00 12.36 1.66
N THR A 172 -9.92 11.95 2.32
CA THR A 172 -8.72 12.77 2.52
C THR A 172 -7.48 12.12 1.89
N ALA A 173 -6.39 12.88 1.74
CA ALA A 173 -5.11 12.32 1.26
C ALA A 173 -4.56 11.28 2.25
N HIS A 174 -4.70 11.52 3.55
CA HIS A 174 -4.35 10.56 4.60
C HIS A 174 -5.12 9.25 4.44
N ASP A 175 -6.45 9.30 4.35
CA ASP A 175 -7.28 8.10 4.30
C ASP A 175 -7.07 7.33 2.97
N MET A 176 -6.80 8.05 1.87
CA MET A 176 -6.35 7.44 0.60
C MET A 176 -5.02 6.70 0.75
N ALA A 177 -4.05 7.26 1.48
CA ALA A 177 -2.76 6.62 1.72
C ALA A 177 -2.91 5.35 2.59
N VAL A 178 -3.80 5.39 3.60
CA VAL A 178 -4.12 4.20 4.42
C VAL A 178 -4.77 3.11 3.57
N MET A 179 -5.75 3.45 2.73
CA MET A 179 -6.38 2.49 1.82
C MET A 179 -5.40 1.91 0.80
N ALA A 180 -4.51 2.73 0.23
CA ALA A 180 -3.48 2.24 -0.67
C ALA A 180 -2.50 1.30 0.02
N ARG A 181 -2.11 1.61 1.26
CA ARG A 181 -1.26 0.74 2.07
C ARG A 181 -1.90 -0.61 2.33
N GLU A 182 -3.20 -0.62 2.64
CA GLU A 182 -3.97 -1.86 2.80
C GLU A 182 -4.08 -2.63 1.49
N LEU A 183 -4.46 -1.97 0.39
CA LEU A 183 -4.52 -2.58 -0.94
C LEU A 183 -3.20 -3.25 -1.34
N LEU A 184 -2.07 -2.59 -1.06
CA LEU A 184 -0.75 -3.11 -1.38
C LEU A 184 -0.32 -4.28 -0.48
N LEU A 185 -1.07 -4.68 0.55
CA LEU A 185 -0.84 -5.96 1.23
C LEU A 185 -1.21 -7.15 0.34
N HIS A 186 -2.08 -6.93 -0.64
CA HIS A 186 -2.50 -7.91 -1.63
C HIS A 186 -1.55 -7.86 -2.84
N ASP A 187 -0.41 -8.56 -2.79
CA ASP A 187 0.66 -8.47 -3.81
C ASP A 187 0.15 -8.65 -5.25
N GLU A 188 -0.92 -9.43 -5.45
CA GLU A 188 -1.57 -9.69 -6.73
C GLU A 188 -2.05 -8.40 -7.45
N VAL A 189 -2.45 -7.36 -6.71
CA VAL A 189 -2.92 -6.09 -7.31
C VAL A 189 -1.86 -5.44 -8.20
N THR A 190 -0.59 -5.58 -7.84
CA THR A 190 0.51 -4.94 -8.56
C THR A 190 0.70 -5.50 -9.96
N LYS A 191 0.25 -6.74 -10.22
CA LYS A 191 0.22 -7.32 -11.58
C LYS A 191 -0.67 -6.54 -12.53
N PHE A 192 -1.69 -5.85 -12.01
CA PHE A 192 -2.61 -5.03 -12.79
C PHE A 192 -2.21 -3.56 -12.80
N THR A 193 -1.83 -3.00 -11.65
CA THR A 193 -1.53 -1.56 -11.54
C THR A 193 -0.22 -1.16 -12.20
N THR A 194 0.71 -2.10 -12.41
CA THR A 194 1.97 -1.89 -13.16
C THR A 194 1.83 -1.95 -14.68
N ILE A 195 0.70 -2.42 -15.20
CA ILE A 195 0.46 -2.50 -16.64
C ILE A 195 0.41 -1.07 -17.19
N TYR A 196 1.30 -0.73 -18.12
CA TYR A 196 1.25 0.56 -18.80
C TYR A 196 0.19 0.59 -19.89
N ASP A 197 0.15 -0.45 -20.73
CA ASP A 197 -0.86 -0.67 -21.74
C ASP A 197 -1.04 -2.16 -22.01
N ASP A 198 -2.25 -2.54 -22.40
CA ASP A 198 -2.61 -3.91 -22.80
C ASP A 198 -3.92 -3.84 -23.61
N TYR A 199 -4.48 -4.99 -23.97
CA TYR A 199 -5.72 -5.09 -24.70
C TYR A 199 -6.73 -5.96 -23.94
N LEU A 200 -8.00 -5.56 -23.99
CA LEU A 200 -9.13 -6.44 -23.72
C LEU A 200 -9.62 -7.03 -25.02
N ARG A 201 -10.25 -8.21 -24.94
CA ARG A 201 -10.84 -8.90 -26.10
C ARG A 201 -9.82 -9.07 -27.23
N LYS A 202 -8.60 -9.42 -26.86
CA LYS A 202 -7.45 -9.47 -27.78
C LYS A 202 -7.71 -10.44 -28.93
N GLY A 203 -7.51 -9.97 -30.16
CA GLY A 203 -7.76 -10.74 -31.39
C GLY A 203 -9.24 -10.92 -31.77
N GLN A 204 -10.17 -10.23 -31.10
CA GLN A 204 -11.58 -10.17 -31.48
C GLN A 204 -11.88 -8.88 -32.26
N GLU A 205 -13.02 -8.81 -32.95
CA GLU A 205 -13.40 -7.61 -33.73
C GLU A 205 -13.57 -6.36 -32.86
N ASN A 206 -13.94 -6.54 -31.59
CA ASN A 206 -14.11 -5.48 -30.58
C ASN A 206 -12.93 -5.40 -29.60
N GLU A 207 -11.72 -5.72 -30.07
CA GLU A 207 -10.48 -5.52 -29.32
C GLU A 207 -10.38 -4.07 -28.82
N PHE A 208 -10.08 -3.90 -27.53
CA PHE A 208 -10.06 -2.60 -26.88
C PHE A 208 -8.72 -2.33 -26.21
N TRP A 209 -8.04 -1.27 -26.68
CA TRP A 209 -6.74 -0.88 -26.14
C TRP A 209 -6.89 -0.13 -24.81
N LEU A 210 -6.27 -0.68 -23.77
CA LEU A 210 -6.15 -0.07 -22.47
C LEU A 210 -4.83 0.68 -22.37
N VAL A 211 -4.89 1.90 -21.84
CA VAL A 211 -3.68 2.66 -21.47
C VAL A 211 -3.84 3.19 -20.07
N ASN A 212 -2.84 2.95 -19.24
CA ASN A 212 -2.85 3.33 -17.84
C ASN A 212 -3.00 4.85 -17.73
N THR A 213 -3.96 5.26 -16.90
CA THR A 213 -4.18 6.67 -16.57
C THR A 213 -2.99 7.27 -15.80
N ASN A 214 -2.27 6.47 -15.01
CA ASN A 214 -1.02 6.86 -14.35
C ASN A 214 0.16 6.72 -15.33
N LYS A 215 0.52 7.81 -16.00
CA LYS A 215 1.65 7.83 -16.93
C LYS A 215 3.01 7.66 -16.26
N LEU A 216 3.10 7.87 -14.94
CA LEU A 216 4.35 7.70 -14.20
C LEU A 216 4.80 6.23 -14.15
N ILE A 217 3.91 5.27 -14.39
CA ILE A 217 4.25 3.84 -14.51
C ILE A 217 5.36 3.62 -15.55
N LYS A 218 5.34 4.38 -16.64
CA LYS A 218 6.34 4.27 -17.71
C LYS A 218 7.62 5.07 -17.45
N THR A 219 7.55 6.14 -16.66
CA THR A 219 8.62 7.14 -16.59
C THR A 219 9.30 7.26 -15.24
N TYR A 220 8.66 6.84 -14.14
CA TYR A 220 9.21 6.95 -12.80
C TYR A 220 9.76 5.60 -12.32
N PRO A 221 11.07 5.48 -12.05
CA PRO A 221 11.67 4.21 -11.65
C PRO A 221 11.07 3.66 -10.35
N GLY A 222 10.62 2.41 -10.41
CA GLY A 222 10.03 1.69 -9.28
C GLY A 222 8.54 1.94 -9.08
N MET A 223 7.87 2.74 -9.92
CA MET A 223 6.42 2.97 -9.82
C MET A 223 5.65 1.66 -10.04
N ASP A 224 4.79 1.32 -9.09
CA ASP A 224 3.96 0.10 -9.13
C ASP A 224 2.47 0.36 -8.98
N GLY A 225 2.05 1.63 -8.90
CA GLY A 225 0.64 1.98 -8.92
C GLY A 225 0.36 3.44 -8.51
N LEU A 226 -0.84 3.78 -8.02
CA LEU A 226 -2.04 2.93 -8.04
C LEU A 226 -3.13 3.56 -8.90
N LYS A 227 -3.58 4.76 -8.55
CA LYS A 227 -4.81 5.28 -9.16
C LYS A 227 -4.86 6.79 -9.28
N THR A 228 -5.10 7.26 -10.50
CA THR A 228 -5.48 8.65 -10.76
C THR A 228 -6.97 8.89 -10.53
N GLY A 229 -7.32 10.14 -10.24
CA GLY A 229 -8.69 10.63 -10.19
C GLY A 229 -8.82 11.99 -10.90
N PHE A 230 -9.93 12.20 -11.61
CA PHE A 230 -10.29 13.51 -12.15
C PHE A 230 -11.80 13.65 -12.26
N THR A 231 -12.32 14.75 -11.72
CA THR A 231 -13.62 15.35 -12.05
C THR A 231 -13.43 16.86 -12.06
N ARG A 232 -14.42 17.61 -12.55
CA ARG A 232 -14.36 19.09 -12.49
C ARG A 232 -14.27 19.62 -11.05
N GLU A 233 -14.83 18.89 -10.09
CA GLU A 233 -14.84 19.26 -8.68
C GLU A 233 -13.55 18.85 -7.96
N ALA A 234 -13.08 17.62 -8.20
CA ALA A 234 -11.87 17.07 -7.59
C ALA A 234 -10.57 17.60 -8.18
N MET A 235 -10.63 18.14 -9.41
CA MET A 235 -9.44 18.43 -10.21
C MET A 235 -8.55 17.18 -10.34
N TYR A 236 -7.24 17.34 -10.60
CA TYR A 236 -6.35 16.20 -10.82
C TYR A 236 -5.81 15.65 -9.49
N CYS A 237 -6.08 14.38 -9.25
CA CYS A 237 -5.61 13.63 -8.08
C CYS A 237 -4.80 12.41 -8.51
N LEU A 238 -3.93 11.92 -7.63
CA LEU A 238 -3.22 10.65 -7.78
C LEU A 238 -2.79 10.10 -6.44
N THR A 239 -3.11 8.83 -6.22
CA THR A 239 -2.43 7.98 -5.25
C THR A 239 -1.42 7.12 -5.99
N ALA A 240 -0.14 7.43 -5.81
CA ALA A 240 0.99 6.76 -6.42
C ALA A 240 1.71 5.88 -5.41
N SER A 241 2.31 4.81 -5.92
CA SER A 241 3.18 3.95 -5.15
C SER A 241 4.43 3.61 -5.95
N ALA A 242 5.56 3.59 -5.25
CA ALA A 242 6.82 3.18 -5.83
C ALA A 242 7.66 2.39 -4.83
N LYS A 243 8.38 1.39 -5.33
CA LYS A 243 9.31 0.57 -4.57
C LYS A 243 10.73 0.72 -5.12
N ARG A 244 11.68 1.02 -4.24
CA ARG A 244 13.13 1.01 -4.53
C ARG A 244 13.86 0.36 -3.36
N GLU A 245 14.65 -0.65 -3.66
CA GLU A 245 15.39 -1.42 -2.64
C GLU A 245 14.42 -1.94 -1.55
N ASP A 246 14.71 -1.65 -0.28
CA ASP A 246 13.89 -2.04 0.87
C ASP A 246 12.79 -1.03 1.22
N LEU A 247 12.62 0.04 0.44
CA LEU A 247 11.62 1.09 0.67
C LEU A 247 10.45 0.99 -0.31
N HIS A 248 9.24 1.16 0.24
CA HIS A 248 8.01 1.20 -0.53
C HIS A 248 7.21 2.44 -0.11
N MET A 249 7.18 3.45 -0.97
CA MET A 249 6.62 4.76 -0.69
C MET A 249 5.25 4.92 -1.34
N ILE A 250 4.33 5.52 -0.61
CA ILE A 250 2.99 5.89 -1.08
C ILE A 250 2.89 7.41 -1.03
N ALA A 251 2.64 8.03 -2.17
CA ALA A 251 2.43 9.46 -2.29
C ALA A 251 1.01 9.73 -2.78
N VAL A 252 0.25 10.53 -2.04
CA VAL A 252 -1.09 10.96 -2.46
C VAL A 252 -1.09 12.47 -2.64
N VAL A 253 -1.66 12.92 -3.75
CA VAL A 253 -1.95 14.34 -4.00
C VAL A 253 -3.39 14.49 -4.47
N MET A 254 -4.04 15.56 -4.02
CA MET A 254 -5.42 15.88 -4.35
C MET A 254 -5.56 17.33 -4.78
N GLY A 255 -6.32 17.56 -5.84
CA GLY A 255 -6.76 18.91 -6.21
C GLY A 255 -5.78 19.76 -7.02
N ALA A 256 -4.83 19.17 -7.76
CA ALA A 256 -3.95 19.96 -8.63
C ALA A 256 -4.69 20.44 -9.89
N GLU A 257 -4.34 21.61 -10.43
CA GLU A 257 -5.04 22.21 -11.57
C GLU A 257 -4.80 21.48 -12.89
N THR A 258 -3.59 20.91 -13.07
CA THR A 258 -3.23 20.20 -14.31
C THR A 258 -2.63 18.82 -14.06
N PRO A 259 -2.68 17.90 -15.06
CA PRO A 259 -1.99 16.61 -15.00
C PRO A 259 -0.48 16.71 -14.75
N LYS A 260 0.13 17.79 -15.26
CA LYS A 260 1.57 18.03 -15.19
C LYS A 260 1.99 18.40 -13.78
N GLU A 261 1.28 19.32 -13.14
CA GLU A 261 1.51 19.73 -11.75
C GLU A 261 1.27 18.56 -10.79
N ARG A 262 0.14 17.86 -10.97
CA ARG A 262 -0.17 16.63 -10.21
C ARG A 262 0.94 15.60 -10.28
N ASN A 263 1.53 15.39 -11.47
CA ASN A 263 2.66 14.47 -11.63
C ASN A 263 3.96 15.01 -11.01
N ALA A 264 4.19 16.33 -11.08
CA ALA A 264 5.36 16.98 -10.49
C ALA A 264 5.33 16.87 -8.96
N ASP A 265 4.21 17.19 -8.32
CA ASP A 265 4.05 17.09 -6.86
C ASP A 265 4.28 15.65 -6.37
N VAL A 266 3.67 14.65 -7.03
CA VAL A 266 3.91 13.22 -6.71
C VAL A 266 5.37 12.84 -6.85
N THR A 267 6.02 13.27 -7.94
CA THR A 267 7.44 12.95 -8.21
C THR A 267 8.33 13.57 -7.13
N SER A 268 8.09 14.84 -6.78
CA SER A 268 8.81 15.55 -5.71
C SER A 268 8.69 14.86 -4.35
N LEU A 269 7.49 14.38 -3.99
CA LEU A 269 7.28 13.62 -2.76
C LEU A 269 8.06 12.30 -2.76
N LEU A 270 7.95 11.51 -3.83
CA LEU A 270 8.65 10.23 -3.91
C LEU A 270 10.18 10.43 -3.91
N ASP A 271 10.69 11.40 -4.66
CA ASP A 271 12.12 11.73 -4.70
C ASP A 271 12.63 12.25 -3.34
N TYR A 272 11.82 13.03 -2.62
CA TYR A 272 12.12 13.39 -1.24
C TYR A 272 12.24 12.15 -0.35
N GLY A 273 11.27 11.23 -0.41
CA GLY A 273 11.29 9.98 0.35
C GLY A 273 12.55 9.15 0.09
N PHE A 274 12.83 8.85 -1.18
CA PHE A 274 13.99 8.01 -1.54
C PHE A 274 15.35 8.70 -1.40
N SER A 275 15.41 10.04 -1.44
CA SER A 275 16.66 10.77 -1.24
C SER A 275 17.02 10.90 0.24
N GLN A 276 16.03 11.11 1.12
CA GLN A 276 16.26 11.37 2.53
C GLN A 276 16.35 10.11 3.38
N TYR A 277 15.68 9.03 2.95
CA TYR A 277 15.52 7.83 3.77
C TYR A 277 16.11 6.59 3.10
N GLU A 278 16.53 5.65 3.92
CA GLU A 278 16.95 4.30 3.56
C GLU A 278 16.24 3.28 4.45
N GLY A 279 15.98 2.10 3.91
CA GLY A 279 15.48 0.96 4.68
C GLY A 279 16.65 0.23 5.32
N VAL A 280 16.59 0.00 6.63
CA VAL A 280 17.55 -0.86 7.32
C VAL A 280 16.84 -2.16 7.65
N LYS A 281 17.15 -3.22 6.91
CA LYS A 281 16.67 -4.57 7.21
C LYS A 281 17.28 -5.07 8.51
N LEU A 282 16.42 -5.38 9.49
CA LEU A 282 16.80 -5.92 10.79
C LEU A 282 16.64 -7.45 10.83
N HIS A 283 15.54 -7.95 10.24
CA HIS A 283 15.26 -9.39 10.12
C HIS A 283 14.66 -9.69 8.74
N SER A 284 15.00 -10.84 8.18
CA SER A 284 14.38 -11.40 6.98
C SER A 284 13.04 -12.06 7.32
N LYS A 285 12.12 -12.12 6.35
CA LYS A 285 10.90 -12.97 6.46
C LYS A 285 11.22 -14.45 6.70
N ASP A 286 12.41 -14.89 6.31
CA ASP A 286 12.85 -16.28 6.45
C ASP A 286 13.50 -16.55 7.83
N ASP A 287 13.69 -15.51 8.66
CA ASP A 287 14.27 -15.67 9.99
C ASP A 287 13.28 -16.37 10.93
N GLN A 288 13.78 -17.30 11.73
CA GLN A 288 13.01 -17.92 12.82
C GLN A 288 13.19 -17.09 14.09
N LEU A 289 12.21 -16.23 14.40
CA LEU A 289 12.30 -15.32 15.55
C LEU A 289 11.70 -15.89 16.83
N ALA A 290 10.82 -16.89 16.71
CA ALA A 290 10.29 -17.62 17.86
C ALA A 290 9.90 -19.06 17.49
N THR A 291 9.51 -19.83 18.50
CA THR A 291 8.99 -21.19 18.33
C THR A 291 7.71 -21.35 19.12
N LEU A 292 6.63 -21.77 18.47
CA LEU A 292 5.39 -22.14 19.14
C LEU A 292 5.41 -23.65 19.43
N ARG A 293 5.22 -24.00 20.70
CA ARG A 293 5.10 -25.39 21.15
C ARG A 293 3.64 -25.80 21.21
N SER A 294 3.20 -26.65 20.27
CA SER A 294 1.85 -27.22 20.25
C SER A 294 1.87 -28.66 20.77
N THR A 295 1.60 -28.84 22.07
CA THR A 295 1.62 -30.17 22.73
C THR A 295 0.64 -31.16 22.10
N ARG A 296 -0.49 -30.66 21.59
CA ARG A 296 -1.53 -31.44 20.88
C ARG A 296 -1.32 -31.49 19.36
N GLY A 297 -0.30 -30.81 18.85
CA GLY A 297 -0.02 -30.65 17.42
C GLY A 297 1.11 -31.55 16.90
N GLU A 298 1.12 -31.75 15.59
CA GLU A 298 2.23 -32.33 14.83
C GLU A 298 2.55 -31.42 13.64
N PRO A 299 3.75 -30.81 13.60
CA PRO A 299 4.89 -30.99 14.53
C PRO A 299 4.66 -30.42 15.95
N LEU A 300 5.47 -30.87 16.92
CA LEU A 300 5.39 -30.41 18.32
C LEU A 300 5.83 -28.95 18.48
N ASN A 301 6.84 -28.57 17.71
CA ASN A 301 7.40 -27.23 17.66
C ASN A 301 7.25 -26.74 16.23
N VAL A 302 6.69 -25.56 16.05
CA VAL A 302 6.60 -24.88 14.75
C VAL A 302 7.37 -23.57 14.85
N ALA A 303 8.21 -23.30 13.85
CA ALA A 303 8.93 -22.05 13.74
C ALA A 303 7.95 -20.89 13.47
N LEU A 304 8.20 -19.77 14.12
CA LEU A 304 7.49 -18.53 13.88
C LEU A 304 8.43 -17.54 13.20
N SER A 305 7.98 -17.01 12.07
CA SER A 305 8.75 -16.12 11.21
C SER A 305 7.96 -14.85 10.90
N PRO A 306 8.62 -13.73 10.61
CA PRO A 306 7.93 -12.53 10.15
C PRO A 306 7.15 -12.82 8.87
N GLU A 307 5.95 -12.24 8.74
CA GLU A 307 5.15 -12.26 7.50
C GLU A 307 5.94 -11.64 6.32
N LYS A 308 6.80 -10.66 6.62
CA LYS A 308 7.65 -9.94 5.67
C LYS A 308 8.93 -9.44 6.35
N ASP A 309 9.90 -9.00 5.56
CA ASP A 309 11.13 -8.42 6.07
C ASP A 309 10.85 -7.30 7.07
N VAL A 310 11.53 -7.34 8.22
CA VAL A 310 11.43 -6.33 9.27
C VAL A 310 12.42 -5.22 8.94
N VAL A 311 11.92 -4.20 8.25
CA VAL A 311 12.71 -3.04 7.82
C VAL A 311 12.31 -1.83 8.67
N VAL A 312 13.31 -1.11 9.17
CA VAL A 312 13.11 0.19 9.82
C VAL A 312 13.53 1.32 8.90
N LEU A 313 12.77 2.41 8.92
CA LEU A 313 13.09 3.60 8.17
C LEU A 313 14.13 4.43 8.92
N LYS A 314 15.19 4.82 8.21
CA LYS A 314 16.27 5.63 8.76
C LYS A 314 16.59 6.79 7.82
N LYS A 315 16.87 7.98 8.35
CA LYS A 315 17.42 9.07 7.54
C LYS A 315 18.86 8.75 7.15
N LYS A 316 19.24 8.90 5.87
CA LYS A 316 20.57 8.51 5.37
C LYS A 316 21.74 9.17 6.10
N ASN A 317 21.55 10.43 6.54
CA ASN A 317 22.58 11.19 7.28
C ASN A 317 22.58 10.95 8.80
N GLU A 318 21.67 10.12 9.30
CA GLU A 318 21.61 9.76 10.72
C GLU A 318 22.56 8.59 11.01
N LYS A 319 23.14 8.53 12.21
CA LYS A 319 23.85 7.32 12.65
C LYS A 319 22.85 6.18 12.79
N LYS A 320 23.30 4.93 12.58
CA LYS A 320 22.45 3.77 12.87
C LYS A 320 22.11 3.80 14.36
N GLY A 321 20.82 3.99 14.68
CA GLY A 321 20.34 3.92 16.05
C GLY A 321 20.45 2.49 16.60
N GLU A 322 20.42 2.36 17.92
CA GLU A 322 20.23 1.07 18.56
C GLU A 322 18.75 0.71 18.44
N TYR A 323 18.48 -0.40 17.75
CA TYR A 323 17.13 -0.93 17.58
C TYR A 323 16.97 -2.16 18.46
N GLU A 324 15.91 -2.17 19.26
CA GLU A 324 15.54 -3.32 20.08
C GLU A 324 14.41 -4.06 19.38
N THR A 325 14.58 -5.35 19.11
CA THR A 325 13.52 -6.20 18.58
C THR A 325 12.93 -7.05 19.70
N SER A 326 11.61 -7.01 19.85
CA SER A 326 10.86 -7.87 20.77
C SER A 326 9.83 -8.70 20.00
N VAL A 327 9.58 -9.91 20.47
CA VAL A 327 8.65 -10.86 19.84
C VAL A 327 7.54 -11.21 20.83
N GLU A 328 6.31 -10.91 20.46
CA GLU A 328 5.11 -11.24 21.22
C GLU A 328 4.41 -12.43 20.58
N VAL A 329 4.25 -13.53 21.31
CA VAL A 329 3.59 -14.75 20.81
C VAL A 329 2.28 -15.00 21.57
N ARG A 330 1.19 -15.17 20.82
CA ARG A 330 -0.11 -15.61 21.34
C ARG A 330 -0.13 -17.14 21.44
N ASN A 331 -0.25 -17.67 22.65
CA ASN A 331 -0.13 -19.11 22.89
C ASN A 331 -1.46 -19.89 22.74
N THR A 332 -2.47 -19.29 22.11
CA THR A 332 -3.83 -19.84 22.01
C THR A 332 -4.24 -19.96 20.54
N ALA A 333 -3.94 -21.11 19.94
CA ALA A 333 -4.44 -21.43 18.60
C ALA A 333 -5.08 -22.82 18.60
N ASP A 334 -6.33 -22.89 18.17
CA ASP A 334 -6.99 -24.17 17.89
C ASP A 334 -6.33 -24.87 16.70
N LEU A 335 -6.34 -26.21 16.76
CA LEU A 335 -5.80 -27.09 15.72
C LEU A 335 -6.90 -27.45 14.71
N PRO A 336 -6.58 -27.57 13.41
CA PRO A 336 -5.26 -27.38 12.81
C PRO A 336 -4.85 -25.90 12.75
N ILE A 337 -3.55 -25.65 12.87
CA ILE A 337 -2.96 -24.34 12.59
C ILE A 337 -2.47 -24.38 11.15
N GLU A 338 -3.04 -23.55 10.28
CA GLU A 338 -2.57 -23.43 8.90
C GLU A 338 -1.22 -22.73 8.84
N LYS A 339 -0.48 -22.92 7.73
CA LYS A 339 0.72 -22.13 7.42
C LYS A 339 0.30 -20.66 7.21
N GLY A 340 1.11 -19.70 7.65
CA GLY A 340 0.80 -18.27 7.54
C GLY A 340 -0.23 -17.79 8.57
N LYS A 341 -0.57 -18.61 9.57
CA LYS A 341 -1.49 -18.17 10.62
C LYS A 341 -0.78 -17.13 11.49
N HIS A 342 -1.42 -15.99 11.69
CA HIS A 342 -0.96 -14.96 12.63
C HIS A 342 -0.86 -15.51 14.06
N MET A 343 0.33 -15.50 14.63
CA MET A 343 0.65 -15.95 15.98
C MET A 343 1.14 -14.84 16.90
N GLY A 344 1.25 -13.59 16.41
CA GLY A 344 1.62 -12.44 17.23
C GLY A 344 2.40 -11.39 16.45
N TRP A 345 3.33 -10.71 17.10
CA TRP A 345 3.99 -9.53 16.53
C TRP A 345 5.50 -9.54 16.76
N VAL A 346 6.23 -9.08 15.75
CA VAL A 346 7.60 -8.59 15.88
C VAL A 346 7.52 -7.09 16.01
N LYS A 347 7.96 -6.53 17.13
CA LYS A 347 7.99 -5.09 17.39
C LYS A 347 9.43 -4.63 17.45
N VAL A 348 9.72 -3.54 16.76
CA VAL A 348 11.01 -2.87 16.83
C VAL A 348 10.82 -1.54 17.52
N THR A 349 11.60 -1.30 18.57
CA THR A 349 11.63 -0.04 19.30
C THR A 349 12.97 0.67 19.10
N ARG A 350 12.91 1.99 19.06
CA ARG A 350 14.06 2.89 19.07
C ARG A 350 13.78 3.99 20.09
N ASP A 351 14.68 4.21 21.04
CA ASP A 351 14.52 5.21 22.10
C ASP A 351 13.17 5.08 22.86
N GLY A 352 12.71 3.85 23.04
CA GLY A 352 11.42 3.53 23.69
C GLY A 352 10.17 3.73 22.82
N GLN A 353 10.30 4.18 21.56
CA GLN A 353 9.18 4.34 20.62
C GLN A 353 9.12 3.17 19.63
N GLU A 354 7.93 2.66 19.34
CA GLU A 354 7.71 1.62 18.32
C GLU A 354 7.93 2.23 16.93
N VAL A 355 8.91 1.70 16.17
CA VAL A 355 9.29 2.19 14.84
C VAL A 355 8.97 1.20 13.71
N ALA A 356 8.71 -0.06 14.06
CA ALA A 356 8.18 -1.04 13.12
C ALA A 356 7.39 -2.13 13.87
N LYS A 357 6.36 -2.66 13.20
CA LYS A 357 5.54 -3.75 13.71
C LYS A 357 5.12 -4.66 12.57
N VAL A 358 5.50 -5.93 12.65
CA VAL A 358 5.27 -6.93 11.60
C VAL A 358 4.57 -8.15 12.21
N ARG A 359 3.62 -8.76 11.49
CA ARG A 359 2.96 -9.98 11.95
C ARG A 359 3.98 -11.11 12.04
N LEU A 360 3.83 -11.92 13.06
CA LEU A 360 4.60 -13.14 13.25
C LEU A 360 3.70 -14.33 12.92
N GLU A 361 4.13 -15.22 12.04
CA GLU A 361 3.29 -16.27 11.45
C GLU A 361 3.92 -17.65 11.53
N THR A 362 3.08 -18.69 11.45
CA THR A 362 3.54 -20.08 11.37
C THR A 362 4.20 -20.38 10.02
N SER A 363 5.42 -20.94 10.06
CA SER A 363 6.14 -21.33 8.85
C SER A 363 5.52 -22.55 8.13
N GLU A 364 4.74 -23.35 8.85
CA GLU A 364 4.13 -24.59 8.34
C GLU A 364 2.80 -24.92 9.04
N LYS A 365 2.05 -25.85 8.43
CA LYS A 365 0.77 -26.33 8.96
C LYS A 365 1.00 -27.30 10.12
N VAL A 366 0.38 -27.04 11.26
CA VAL A 366 0.36 -27.94 12.43
C VAL A 366 -0.97 -28.68 12.49
N LYS A 367 -0.94 -29.99 12.23
CA LYS A 367 -2.12 -30.86 12.33
C LYS A 367 -2.33 -31.33 13.76
N ARG A 368 -3.48 -31.90 14.06
CA ARG A 368 -3.70 -32.59 15.34
C ARG A 368 -2.85 -33.85 15.39
N ALA A 369 -2.10 -34.02 16.48
CA ALA A 369 -1.28 -35.21 16.69
C ALA A 369 -2.17 -36.46 16.82
N SER A 370 -1.72 -37.58 16.27
CA SER A 370 -2.41 -38.86 16.43
C SER A 370 -2.38 -39.34 17.89
N PHE A 371 -3.32 -40.20 18.28
CA PHE A 371 -3.38 -40.77 19.63
C PHE A 371 -2.07 -41.47 20.02
N ALA A 372 -1.47 -42.24 19.10
CA ALA A 372 -0.19 -42.91 19.31
C ALA A 372 0.94 -41.90 19.64
N LYS A 373 0.99 -40.78 18.92
CA LYS A 373 1.98 -39.72 19.14
C LYS A 373 1.78 -39.02 20.50
N LEU A 374 0.52 -38.80 20.90
CA LEU A 374 0.18 -38.22 22.21
C LEU A 374 0.55 -39.18 23.35
N TRP A 375 0.31 -40.48 23.17
CA TRP A 375 0.69 -41.51 24.12
C TRP A 375 2.23 -41.60 24.29
N GLU A 376 2.97 -41.66 23.18
CA GLU A 376 4.43 -41.66 23.17
C GLU A 376 5.02 -40.45 23.93
N ARG A 377 4.48 -39.25 23.66
CA ARG A 377 4.90 -38.01 24.35
C ARG A 377 4.60 -38.05 25.86
N SER A 378 3.45 -38.59 26.25
CA SER A 378 3.06 -38.73 27.66
C SER A 378 3.99 -39.70 28.39
N TRP A 379 4.33 -40.84 27.75
CA TRP A 379 5.26 -41.83 28.30
C TRP A 379 6.69 -41.27 28.44
N ARG A 380 7.19 -40.56 27.43
CA ARG A 380 8.51 -39.89 27.50
C ARG A 380 8.61 -38.84 28.60
N ASN A 381 7.55 -38.07 28.84
CA ASN A 381 7.53 -37.10 29.92
C ASN A 381 7.60 -37.79 31.29
N LEU A 382 6.89 -38.91 31.47
CA LEU A 382 6.91 -39.70 32.71
C LEU A 382 8.29 -40.32 32.99
N THR A 383 8.99 -40.83 31.97
CA THR A 383 10.32 -41.43 32.14
C THR A 383 11.44 -40.39 32.26
N SER A 384 11.25 -39.17 31.75
CA SER A 384 12.21 -38.07 31.95
C SER A 384 12.22 -37.50 33.37
N PHE A 385 11.16 -37.71 34.17
CA PHE A 385 11.10 -37.34 35.58
C PHE A 385 11.98 -38.20 36.50
N GLN A 386 12.53 -39.32 36.00
CA GLN A 386 13.40 -40.22 36.77
C GLN A 386 14.91 -39.92 36.65
N ARG A 387 15.29 -38.73 36.14
CA ARG A 387 16.69 -38.30 35.98
C ARG A 387 17.15 -37.16 36.92
N PHE A 388 16.42 -36.92 38.01
CA PHE A 388 16.88 -36.10 39.13
C PHE A 388 17.08 -36.95 40.38
#